data_AF-A0A5J4QQG6-F1
#
_entry.id   AF-A0A5J4QQG6-F1
#
_cell.length_a   1.000
_cell.length_b   1.000
_cell.length_c   1.000
_cell.angle_alpha   90.00
_cell.angle_beta   90.00
_cell.angle_gamma   90.00
#
_symmetry.space_group_name_H-M   'P 1'
#
loop_
_entity.id
_entity.type
_entity.pdbx_description
1 polymer ?
#
loop_
_entity_poly.entity_id
_entity_poly.type
_entity_poly.pdbx_seq_one_letter_code
_entity_poly.pdbx_strand_id
1 'polypeptide(L)'
;MYYEPVLWNGAQQLLGEEIKVYMNDSTIDWAHIINQALTVEQKDSIHYNQISGKEIKAYFEKGDMRKIDVLSNVKVVFYPEDGKDSTMIGMNISETSVLNLYLKDRKMEKMVMSPKSNGTLYPMDQIPPDKLRLSTYAWFDYLRPLSKEDIFNWRDKKSDEVLRKSTRKPITSPKRVNKQ
;
A
#
# COMPACT_ATOMS: atom_id res chain seq x y z
N MET A 1 7.16 -9.77 -10.57
CA MET A 1 7.51 -8.65 -11.49
C MET A 1 8.74 -7.96 -10.92
N TYR A 2 9.81 -7.80 -11.72
CA TYR A 2 11.18 -7.59 -11.21
C TYR A 2 11.81 -6.21 -11.48
N TYR A 3 11.04 -5.21 -11.93
CA TYR A 3 11.57 -3.87 -12.22
C TYR A 3 10.57 -2.79 -11.79
N GLU A 4 10.52 -2.52 -10.48
CA GLU A 4 9.72 -1.46 -9.88
C GLU A 4 8.23 -1.43 -10.30
N PRO A 5 7.53 -2.57 -10.16
CA PRO A 5 6.16 -2.69 -10.61
C PRO A 5 5.22 -1.65 -9.98
N VAL A 6 4.27 -1.20 -10.79
CA VAL A 6 3.14 -0.37 -10.35
C VAL A 6 1.88 -1.14 -10.69
N LEU A 7 1.07 -1.43 -9.68
CA LEU A 7 -0.22 -2.09 -9.80
C LEU A 7 -1.33 -1.07 -9.52
N TRP A 8 -2.43 -1.20 -10.26
CA TRP A 8 -3.58 -0.32 -10.16
C TRP A 8 -4.85 -1.11 -9.87
N ASN A 9 -5.69 -0.57 -8.98
CA ASN A 9 -7.03 -1.04 -8.73
C ASN A 9 -7.95 0.17 -8.44
N GLY A 10 -8.78 0.55 -9.40
CA GLY A 10 -9.60 1.76 -9.27
C GLY A 10 -8.73 2.98 -8.98
N ALA A 11 -9.06 3.72 -7.91
CA ALA A 11 -8.32 4.90 -7.45
C ALA A 11 -7.05 4.57 -6.61
N GLN A 12 -6.67 3.29 -6.53
CA GLN A 12 -5.56 2.83 -5.71
C GLN A 12 -4.38 2.40 -6.57
N GLN A 13 -3.19 2.84 -6.17
CA GLN A 13 -1.90 2.44 -6.69
C GLN A 13 -1.13 1.66 -5.61
N LEU A 14 -0.47 0.58 -6.00
CA LEU A 14 0.48 -0.17 -5.19
C LEU A 14 1.80 -0.27 -5.95
N LEU A 15 2.92 0.00 -5.28
CA LEU A 15 4.26 -0.12 -5.86
C LEU A 15 5.25 -0.71 -4.85
N GLY A 16 6.39 -1.17 -5.38
CA GLY A 16 7.58 -1.58 -4.64
C GLY A 16 8.71 -1.87 -5.62
N GLU A 17 9.88 -2.29 -5.14
CA GLU A 17 10.98 -2.68 -6.02
C GLU A 17 10.68 -4.01 -6.73
N GLU A 18 10.06 -4.93 -6.01
CA GLU A 18 9.70 -6.26 -6.49
C GLU A 18 8.34 -6.68 -5.93
N ILE A 19 7.49 -7.27 -6.79
CA ILE A 19 6.22 -7.88 -6.37
C ILE A 19 6.23 -9.35 -6.76
N LYS A 20 6.09 -10.22 -5.76
CA LYS A 20 5.91 -11.68 -5.91
C LYS A 20 4.47 -12.04 -5.58
N VAL A 21 3.87 -12.90 -6.40
CA VAL A 21 2.54 -13.46 -6.16
C VAL A 21 2.71 -14.98 -6.13
N TYR A 22 2.15 -15.61 -5.11
CA TYR A 22 2.23 -17.04 -4.87
C TYR A 22 0.83 -17.62 -4.99
N MET A 23 0.68 -18.57 -5.91
CA MET A 23 -0.59 -19.21 -6.23
C MET A 23 -0.73 -20.52 -5.46
N ASN A 24 -1.96 -20.86 -5.12
CA ASN A 24 -2.39 -22.20 -4.77
C ASN A 24 -3.49 -22.61 -5.75
N ASP A 25 -3.14 -23.51 -6.67
CA ASP A 25 -3.90 -23.85 -7.86
C ASP A 25 -4.30 -22.61 -8.69
N SER A 26 -5.60 -22.36 -8.82
CA SER A 26 -6.16 -21.24 -9.59
C SER A 26 -6.42 -19.98 -8.74
N THR A 27 -6.04 -20.00 -7.45
CA THR A 27 -6.27 -18.89 -6.51
C THR A 27 -4.96 -18.34 -5.97
N ILE A 28 -4.94 -17.06 -5.63
CA ILE A 28 -3.79 -16.47 -4.92
C ILE A 28 -3.80 -16.98 -3.48
N ASP A 29 -2.65 -17.41 -2.97
CA ASP A 29 -2.41 -17.70 -1.54
C ASP A 29 -1.85 -16.46 -0.84
N TRP A 30 -0.77 -15.88 -1.37
CA TRP A 30 -0.22 -14.63 -0.83
C TRP A 30 0.56 -13.83 -1.86
N ALA A 31 0.75 -12.54 -1.58
CA ALA A 31 1.58 -11.63 -2.33
C ALA A 31 2.60 -10.93 -1.42
N HIS A 32 3.78 -10.63 -1.96
CA HIS A 32 4.87 -9.96 -1.27
C HIS A 32 5.38 -8.79 -2.11
N ILE A 33 5.21 -7.59 -1.59
CA ILE A 33 5.81 -6.37 -2.11
C ILE A 33 7.06 -6.10 -1.28
N ILE A 34 8.21 -6.08 -1.95
CA ILE A 34 9.53 -6.07 -1.33
C ILE A 34 10.18 -4.72 -1.61
N ASN A 35 10.68 -4.10 -0.55
CA ASN A 35 11.36 -2.81 -0.50
C ASN A 35 10.54 -1.63 -1.04
N GLN A 36 10.62 -0.50 -0.32
CA GLN A 36 9.95 0.75 -0.68
C GLN A 36 8.47 0.56 -1.04
N ALA A 37 7.81 -0.34 -0.30
CA ALA A 37 6.41 -0.66 -0.55
C ALA A 37 5.55 0.55 -0.20
N LEU A 38 4.73 0.99 -1.16
CA LEU A 38 3.83 2.12 -1.00
C LEU A 38 2.48 1.78 -1.61
N THR A 39 1.41 2.00 -0.84
CA THR A 39 0.05 2.10 -1.36
C THR A 39 -0.41 3.53 -1.28
N VAL A 40 -1.02 4.02 -2.35
CA VAL A 40 -1.63 5.35 -2.43
C VAL A 40 -3.06 5.18 -2.95
N GLU A 41 -4.02 5.77 -2.28
CA GLU A 41 -5.41 5.86 -2.73
C GLU A 41 -5.79 7.33 -2.85
N GLN A 42 -6.27 7.72 -4.03
CA GLN A 42 -6.77 9.07 -4.27
C GLN A 42 -8.17 9.24 -3.69
N LYS A 43 -8.36 10.22 -2.80
CA LYS A 43 -9.67 10.59 -2.24
C LYS A 43 -10.30 11.74 -3.02
N ASP A 44 -9.51 12.76 -3.34
CA ASP A 44 -9.88 13.84 -4.24
C ASP A 44 -8.64 14.38 -4.98
N SER A 45 -8.73 15.59 -5.53
CA SER A 45 -7.60 16.23 -6.23
C SER A 45 -6.34 16.41 -5.38
N ILE A 46 -6.45 16.61 -4.07
CA ILE A 46 -5.36 16.98 -3.16
C ILE A 46 -5.15 16.02 -1.98
N HIS A 47 -6.14 15.21 -1.61
CA HIS A 47 -6.08 14.29 -0.47
C HIS A 47 -5.91 12.84 -0.93
N TYR A 48 -4.95 12.15 -0.28
CA TYR A 48 -4.56 10.79 -0.63
C TYR A 48 -4.30 9.98 0.64
N ASN A 49 -4.97 8.84 0.78
CA ASN A 49 -4.59 7.84 1.78
C ASN A 49 -3.27 7.20 1.34
N GLN A 50 -2.32 7.06 2.25
CA GLN A 50 -0.97 6.59 1.95
C GLN A 50 -0.51 5.64 3.05
N ILE A 51 0.04 4.49 2.66
CA ILE A 51 0.71 3.58 3.58
C ILE A 51 2.04 3.21 2.97
N SER A 52 3.13 3.51 3.66
CA SER A 52 4.47 3.09 3.26
C SER A 52 5.09 2.16 4.29
N GLY A 53 5.89 1.20 3.83
CA GLY A 53 6.72 0.37 4.68
C GLY A 53 7.88 -0.23 3.89
N LYS A 54 8.73 -1.01 4.57
CA LYS A 54 9.76 -1.76 3.86
C LYS A 54 9.17 -2.90 3.05
N GLU A 55 8.21 -3.62 3.61
CA GLU A 55 7.55 -4.74 2.94
C GLU A 55 6.05 -4.69 3.19
N ILE A 56 5.27 -5.14 2.20
CA ILE A 56 3.85 -5.44 2.37
C ILE A 56 3.62 -6.91 2.02
N LYS A 57 2.92 -7.64 2.89
CA LYS A 57 2.48 -9.01 2.63
C LYS A 57 0.96 -9.06 2.66
N ALA A 58 0.34 -9.54 1.59
CA ALA A 58 -1.10 -9.73 1.51
C ALA A 58 -1.40 -11.22 1.49
N TYR A 59 -2.31 -11.66 2.35
CA TYR A 59 -2.72 -13.07 2.50
C TYR A 59 -4.17 -13.23 2.08
N PHE A 60 -4.42 -14.30 1.33
CA PHE A 60 -5.70 -14.59 0.71
C PHE A 60 -6.20 -15.95 1.19
N GLU A 61 -7.51 -16.11 1.21
CA GLU A 61 -8.18 -17.37 1.48
C GLU A 61 -9.28 -17.57 0.44
N LYS A 62 -9.17 -18.64 -0.36
CA LYS A 62 -10.08 -18.92 -1.48
C LYS A 62 -10.21 -17.73 -2.46
N GLY A 63 -9.12 -17.00 -2.67
CA GLY A 63 -9.06 -15.83 -3.54
C GLY A 63 -9.53 -14.51 -2.91
N ASP A 64 -10.13 -14.52 -1.71
CA ASP A 64 -10.48 -13.29 -1.00
C ASP A 64 -9.35 -12.85 -0.06
N MET A 65 -8.99 -11.58 -0.11
CA MET A 65 -7.97 -11.01 0.77
C MET A 65 -8.47 -10.99 2.21
N ARG A 66 -7.68 -11.55 3.14
CA ARG A 66 -8.02 -11.66 4.57
C ARG A 66 -7.14 -10.81 5.47
N LYS A 67 -5.87 -10.65 5.10
CA LYS A 67 -4.90 -9.99 5.97
C LYS A 67 -3.82 -9.28 5.16
N ILE A 68 -3.43 -8.09 5.61
CA ILE A 68 -2.30 -7.35 5.07
C ILE A 68 -1.37 -7.01 6.23
N ASP A 69 -0.09 -7.32 6.05
CA ASP A 69 0.99 -6.96 6.98
C ASP A 69 1.92 -5.96 6.30
N VAL A 70 2.01 -4.76 6.86
CA VAL A 70 3.01 -3.75 6.47
C VAL A 70 4.11 -3.75 7.52
N LEU A 71 5.35 -3.92 7.09
CA LEU A 71 6.48 -4.23 7.95
C LEU A 71 7.59 -3.19 7.82
N SER A 72 8.14 -2.82 8.98
CA SER A 72 9.29 -1.92 9.17
C SER A 72 9.08 -0.50 8.67
N ASN A 73 9.36 0.49 9.54
CA ASN A 73 9.24 1.93 9.24
C ASN A 73 7.89 2.28 8.61
N VAL A 74 6.81 1.74 9.18
CA VAL A 74 5.47 1.95 8.65
C VAL A 74 5.07 3.39 8.90
N LYS A 75 4.67 4.09 7.83
CA LYS A 75 4.08 5.42 7.91
C LYS A 75 2.73 5.41 7.24
N VAL A 76 1.76 6.04 7.88
CA VAL A 76 0.37 6.10 7.41
C VAL A 76 -0.07 7.56 7.38
N VAL A 77 -0.66 7.98 6.26
CA VAL A 77 -1.50 9.17 6.16
C VAL A 77 -2.89 8.68 5.79
N PHE A 78 -3.90 9.00 6.60
CA PHE A 78 -5.25 8.52 6.39
C PHE A 78 -6.27 9.61 6.67
N TYR A 79 -7.27 9.73 5.80
CA TYR A 79 -8.37 10.67 5.93
C TYR A 79 -9.62 9.91 6.38
N PRO A 80 -9.92 9.87 7.70
CA PRO A 80 -11.18 9.31 8.16
C PRO A 80 -12.37 10.08 7.60
N GLU A 81 -13.44 9.36 7.32
CA GLU A 81 -14.69 9.90 6.78
C GLU A 81 -15.84 9.66 7.77
N ASP A 82 -16.82 10.57 7.77
CA ASP A 82 -18.08 10.36 8.47
C ASP A 82 -18.86 9.22 7.79
N GLY A 83 -19.40 8.30 8.60
CA GLY A 83 -20.14 7.15 8.12
C GLY A 83 -21.50 7.48 7.47
N LYS A 84 -22.00 8.72 7.61
CA LYS A 84 -23.29 9.13 7.04
C LYS A 84 -23.20 9.68 5.63
N ASP A 85 -22.18 10.46 5.33
CA ASP A 85 -22.08 11.24 4.08
C ASP A 85 -20.68 11.19 3.43
N SER A 86 -19.77 10.35 3.94
CA SER A 86 -18.39 10.22 3.46
C SER A 86 -17.58 11.53 3.50
N THR A 87 -17.99 12.52 4.31
CA THR A 87 -17.22 13.75 4.49
C THR A 87 -15.93 13.46 5.27
N MET A 88 -14.78 13.91 4.76
CA MET A 88 -13.50 13.80 5.47
C MET A 88 -13.51 14.69 6.73
N ILE A 89 -13.24 14.09 7.88
CA ILE A 89 -13.28 14.79 9.18
C ILE A 89 -11.91 15.30 9.65
N GLY A 90 -10.84 14.90 8.97
CA GLY A 90 -9.47 15.29 9.27
C GLY A 90 -8.44 14.40 8.58
N MET A 91 -7.18 14.56 8.96
CA MET A 91 -6.05 13.75 8.49
C MET A 91 -5.30 13.17 9.68
N ASN A 92 -5.22 11.85 9.75
CA ASN A 92 -4.37 11.15 10.69
C ASN A 92 -3.00 10.86 10.05
N ILE A 93 -1.93 11.18 10.78
CA ILE A 93 -0.58 10.73 10.46
C ILE A 93 -0.09 9.83 11.57
N SER A 94 0.42 8.66 11.23
CA SER A 94 0.84 7.65 12.19
C SER A 94 2.14 6.97 11.75
N GLU A 95 2.97 6.58 12.71
CA GLU A 95 4.17 5.79 12.47
C GLU A 95 4.24 4.59 13.43
N THR A 96 4.65 3.44 12.92
CA THR A 96 4.80 2.20 13.71
C THR A 96 5.81 1.25 13.05
N SER A 97 6.15 0.15 13.73
CA SER A 97 7.00 -0.90 13.17
C SER A 97 6.23 -1.92 12.34
N VAL A 98 4.98 -2.20 12.73
CA VAL A 98 4.12 -3.19 12.08
C VAL A 98 2.69 -2.67 12.05
N LEU A 99 2.06 -2.73 10.89
CA LEU A 99 0.63 -2.51 10.70
C LEU A 99 -0.01 -3.79 10.17
N ASN A 100 -0.97 -4.32 10.91
CA ASN A 100 -1.79 -5.45 10.49
C ASN A 100 -3.20 -4.95 10.16
N LEU A 101 -3.66 -5.24 8.95
CA LEU A 101 -5.03 -4.99 8.50
C LEU A 101 -5.72 -6.33 8.30
N TYR A 102 -6.90 -6.49 8.89
CA TYR A 102 -7.75 -7.67 8.74
C TYR A 102 -9.00 -7.28 7.98
N LEU A 103 -9.36 -8.10 6.99
CA LEU A 103 -10.47 -7.86 6.09
C LEU A 103 -11.47 -9.01 6.16
N LYS A 104 -12.75 -8.64 6.17
CA LYS A 104 -13.89 -9.54 6.07
C LYS A 104 -14.87 -9.01 5.02
N ASP A 105 -15.32 -9.88 4.12
CA ASP A 105 -16.23 -9.53 3.03
C ASP A 105 -15.75 -8.31 2.22
N ARG A 106 -14.43 -8.27 1.96
CA ARG A 106 -13.71 -7.19 1.25
C ARG A 106 -13.79 -5.82 1.92
N LYS A 107 -14.17 -5.78 3.20
CA LYS A 107 -14.21 -4.58 4.04
C LYS A 107 -13.18 -4.69 5.16
N MET A 108 -12.66 -3.54 5.59
CA MET A 108 -11.80 -3.46 6.77
C MET A 108 -12.60 -3.93 8.00
N GLU A 109 -12.08 -4.90 8.73
CA GLU A 109 -12.64 -5.38 10.00
C GLU A 109 -11.82 -4.91 11.19
N LYS A 110 -10.50 -5.01 11.12
CA LYS A 110 -9.60 -4.60 12.20
C LYS A 110 -8.28 -4.03 11.70
N MET A 111 -7.83 -2.96 12.33
CA MET A 111 -6.49 -2.39 12.16
C MET A 111 -5.72 -2.48 13.48
N VAL A 112 -4.48 -2.97 13.43
CA VAL A 112 -3.58 -3.07 14.60
C VAL A 112 -2.22 -2.49 14.26
N MET A 113 -1.74 -1.56 15.08
CA MET A 113 -0.40 -0.98 14.98
C MET A 113 0.45 -1.44 16.17
N SER A 114 1.62 -2.01 15.89
CA SER A 114 2.50 -2.63 16.89
C SER A 114 3.98 -2.28 16.64
N PRO A 115 4.68 -1.65 17.59
CA PRO A 115 4.17 -1.14 18.87
C PRO A 115 3.13 -0.02 18.66
N LYS A 116 2.47 0.39 19.75
CA LYS A 116 1.46 1.47 19.71
C LYS A 116 2.02 2.67 18.93
N SER A 117 1.25 3.13 17.94
CA SER A 117 1.61 4.26 17.08
C SER A 117 1.55 5.59 17.85
N ASN A 118 2.43 6.53 17.47
CA ASN A 118 2.36 7.93 17.86
C ASN A 118 1.58 8.74 16.81
N GLY A 119 0.28 8.47 16.69
CA GLY A 119 -0.60 9.11 15.71
C GLY A 119 -0.99 10.54 16.10
N THR A 120 -1.03 11.45 15.13
CA THR A 120 -1.57 12.83 15.26
C THR A 120 -2.75 12.99 14.30
N LEU A 121 -3.88 13.51 14.81
CA LEU A 121 -5.04 13.85 13.99
C LEU A 121 -5.11 15.37 13.80
N TYR A 122 -5.09 15.81 12.56
CA TYR A 122 -5.27 17.21 12.17
C TYR A 122 -6.71 17.41 11.66
N PRO A 123 -7.47 18.38 12.18
CA PRO A 123 -8.67 18.88 11.52
C PRO A 123 -8.36 19.35 10.09
N MET A 124 -9.32 19.28 9.17
CA MET A 124 -9.11 19.57 7.74
C MET A 124 -8.52 20.97 7.47
N ASP A 125 -8.92 21.96 8.25
CA ASP A 125 -8.47 23.36 8.18
C ASP A 125 -7.09 23.61 8.82
N GLN A 126 -6.54 22.61 9.51
CA GLN A 126 -5.29 22.70 10.27
C GLN A 126 -4.20 21.75 9.75
N ILE A 127 -4.41 21.15 8.59
CA ILE A 127 -3.42 20.27 7.96
C ILE A 127 -2.24 21.11 7.46
N PRO A 128 -1.01 20.86 7.96
CA PRO A 128 0.16 21.54 7.42
C PRO A 128 0.41 21.10 5.96
N PRO A 129 0.67 22.03 5.02
CA PRO A 129 0.86 21.69 3.61
C PRO A 129 2.01 20.69 3.35
N ASP A 130 3.06 20.73 4.17
CA ASP A 130 4.22 19.82 4.10
C ASP A 130 3.91 18.38 4.57
N LYS A 131 2.74 18.16 5.16
CA LYS A 131 2.33 16.86 5.73
C LYS A 131 1.35 16.08 4.85
N LEU A 132 0.87 16.68 3.76
CA LEU A 132 -0.09 16.06 2.84
C LEU A 132 0.44 14.79 2.18
N ARG A 133 1.76 14.62 2.11
CA ARG A 133 2.44 13.52 1.43
C ARG A 133 3.54 12.93 2.29
N LEU A 134 3.67 11.60 2.24
CA LEU A 134 4.83 10.91 2.79
C LEU A 134 6.08 11.27 1.99
N SER A 135 7.25 11.25 2.63
CA SER A 135 8.54 11.47 1.94
C SER A 135 8.82 10.43 0.85
N THR A 136 8.15 9.28 0.91
CA THR A 136 8.21 8.18 -0.06
C THR A 136 7.10 8.25 -1.11
N TYR A 137 6.26 9.28 -1.08
CA TYR A 137 5.13 9.40 -1.99
C TYR A 137 5.57 9.38 -3.45
N ALA A 138 4.88 8.55 -4.25
CA ALA A 138 4.99 8.49 -5.69
C ALA A 138 3.62 8.17 -6.28
N TRP A 139 3.24 8.86 -7.35
CA TRP A 139 1.94 8.72 -8.00
C TRP A 139 2.11 8.76 -9.53
N PHE A 140 1.92 7.61 -10.15
CA PHE A 140 2.21 7.35 -11.56
C PHE A 140 0.93 7.25 -12.38
N ASP A 141 0.05 8.25 -12.30
CA ASP A 141 -1.27 8.21 -12.95
C ASP A 141 -1.18 7.96 -14.48
N TYR A 142 -0.12 8.43 -15.13
CA TYR A 142 0.14 8.18 -16.55
C TYR A 142 0.46 6.71 -16.89
N LEU A 143 0.80 5.89 -15.90
CA LEU A 143 0.98 4.44 -16.03
C LEU A 143 -0.30 3.66 -15.72
N ARG A 144 -1.36 4.33 -15.28
CA ARG A 144 -2.65 3.70 -15.01
C ARG A 144 -3.23 3.13 -16.31
N PRO A 145 -3.58 1.83 -16.35
CA PRO A 145 -4.27 1.26 -17.51
C PRO A 145 -5.64 1.93 -17.68
N LEU A 146 -5.90 2.44 -18.89
CA LEU A 146 -7.18 3.04 -19.28
C LEU A 146 -8.05 2.06 -20.08
N SER A 147 -7.42 1.07 -20.69
CA SER A 147 -8.05 0.07 -21.54
C SER A 147 -7.44 -1.32 -21.32
N LYS A 148 -8.11 -2.37 -21.82
CA LYS A 148 -7.57 -3.74 -21.73
C LYS A 148 -6.30 -3.88 -22.57
N GLU A 149 -6.22 -3.12 -23.65
CA GLU A 149 -5.13 -3.12 -24.61
C GLU A 149 -3.83 -2.58 -23.99
N ASP A 150 -3.92 -1.78 -22.92
CA ASP A 150 -2.75 -1.23 -22.24
C ASP A 150 -1.85 -2.29 -21.60
N ILE A 151 -2.33 -3.53 -21.39
CA ILE A 151 -1.48 -4.63 -20.93
C ILE A 151 -0.38 -5.00 -21.94
N PHE A 152 -0.56 -4.64 -23.22
CA PHE A 152 0.40 -4.87 -24.28
C PHE A 152 1.30 -3.65 -24.54
N ASN A 153 0.96 -2.47 -23.99
CA ASN A 153 1.67 -1.22 -24.20
C ASN A 153 2.57 -0.92 -22.99
N TRP A 154 3.84 -1.30 -23.09
CA TRP A 154 4.80 -1.02 -22.03
C TRP A 154 5.21 0.47 -22.03
N ARG A 155 5.02 1.14 -20.89
CA ARG A 155 5.37 2.55 -20.70
C ARG A 155 6.45 2.64 -19.62
N ASP A 156 7.55 3.29 -19.94
CA ASP A 156 8.62 3.55 -18.97
C ASP A 156 8.21 4.66 -17.99
N LYS A 157 8.74 4.59 -16.76
CA LYS A 157 8.69 5.72 -15.82
C LYS A 157 9.56 6.85 -16.35
N LYS A 158 9.16 8.08 -16.05
CA LYS A 158 10.03 9.24 -16.28
C LYS A 158 11.30 9.11 -15.44
N SER A 159 12.43 9.55 -15.98
CA SER A 159 13.77 9.35 -15.41
C SER A 159 13.96 9.95 -14.01
N ASP A 160 13.17 10.96 -13.67
CA ASP A 160 13.15 11.67 -12.38
C ASP A 160 12.26 11.00 -11.33
N GLU A 161 11.45 10.00 -11.70
CA GLU A 161 10.48 9.35 -10.82
C GLU A 161 10.81 7.87 -10.53
N VAL A 162 12.04 7.44 -10.80
CA VAL A 162 12.54 6.08 -10.53
C VAL A 162 12.65 5.85 -9.02
N LEU A 163 12.25 4.67 -8.53
CA LEU A 163 12.36 4.36 -7.10
C LEU A 163 13.84 4.33 -6.68
N ARG A 164 14.15 4.90 -5.51
CA ARG A 164 15.54 4.93 -5.02
C ARG A 164 15.96 3.53 -4.57
N LYS A 165 16.58 2.74 -5.45
CA LYS A 165 17.03 1.36 -5.15
C LYS A 165 17.66 1.24 -3.76
N SER A 166 17.07 0.38 -2.93
CA SER A 166 17.61 -0.02 -1.64
C SER A 166 18.86 -0.88 -1.85
N THR A 167 20.01 -0.43 -1.34
CA THR A 167 21.30 -1.15 -1.45
C THR A 167 21.40 -2.38 -0.53
N ARG A 168 20.30 -2.81 0.12
CA ARG A 168 20.31 -3.89 1.10
C ARG A 168 19.79 -5.20 0.50
N LYS A 169 20.55 -6.28 0.68
CA LYS A 169 20.21 -7.63 0.22
C LYS A 169 18.78 -8.01 0.66
N PRO A 170 17.96 -8.61 -0.22
CA PRO A 170 16.62 -9.08 0.15
C PRO A 170 16.72 -10.13 1.26
N ILE A 171 15.84 -10.00 2.26
CA ILE A 171 15.70 -11.02 3.30
C ILE A 171 15.04 -12.23 2.63
N THR A 172 15.71 -13.38 2.63
CA THR A 172 15.16 -14.62 2.08
C THR A 172 13.82 -14.93 2.75
N SER A 173 12.74 -15.03 1.96
CA SER A 173 11.40 -15.32 2.48
C SER A 173 11.41 -16.66 3.23
N PRO A 174 10.91 -16.73 4.48
CA PRO A 174 10.80 -18.00 5.18
C PRO A 174 9.82 -18.92 4.44
N LYS A 175 10.22 -20.17 4.19
CA LYS A 175 9.30 -21.21 3.71
C LYS A 175 8.23 -21.44 4.78
N ARG A 176 6.95 -21.31 4.40
CA ARG A 176 5.82 -21.64 5.28
C ARG A 176 5.87 -23.16 5.51
N VAL A 177 6.21 -23.58 6.73
CA VAL A 177 6.17 -25.00 7.11
C VAL A 177 4.71 -25.37 7.29
N ASN A 178 4.15 -26.14 6.36
CA ASN A 178 2.84 -26.76 6.55
C ASN A 178 2.98 -27.75 7.71
N LYS A 179 2.32 -27.49 8.83
CA LYS A 179 2.09 -28.51 9.86
C LYS A 179 1.01 -29.45 9.32
N GLN A 180 1.36 -30.73 9.17
CA GLN A 180 0.42 -31.84 8.98
C GLN A 180 -0.42 -32.04 10.24
#